data_AF-A0A0N5DBJ0-F1
#
_entry.id   AF-A0A0N5DBJ0-F1
#
_cell.length_a   1.000
_cell.length_b   1.000
_cell.length_c   1.000
_cell.angle_alpha   90.00
_cell.angle_beta   90.00
_cell.angle_gamma   90.00
#
_symmetry.space_group_name_H-M   'P 1'
#
loop_
_entity.id
_entity.type
_entity.pdbx_description
1 polymer ?
#
loop_
_entity_poly.entity_id
_entity_poly.type
_entity_poly.pdbx_seq_one_letter_code
_entity_poly.pdbx_strand_id
1 'polypeptide(L)'
;MAKSELCDISEIRPYLYLSGFGCITEKKLRNLGITCIIDATNLPNNPRYDGIEFLDIRVDDSLIADLFPYFTIAAQFVQNAQKRVRVKKHMF
;
A
#
# COMPACT_ATOMS: atom_id res chain seq x y z
N MET A 1 21.54 -16.35 -7.37
CA MET A 1 20.82 -15.23 -8.01
C MET A 1 20.21 -14.39 -6.90
N ALA A 2 20.48 -13.09 -6.86
CA ALA A 2 19.84 -12.21 -5.88
C ALA A 2 18.34 -12.10 -6.21
N LYS A 3 17.47 -12.37 -5.23
CA LYS A 3 16.03 -12.14 -5.35
C LYS A 3 15.84 -10.65 -5.60
N SER A 4 15.20 -10.26 -6.70
CA SER A 4 14.88 -8.86 -6.91
C SER A 4 13.72 -8.50 -5.98
N GLU A 5 13.98 -7.64 -4.99
CA GLU A 5 12.99 -7.11 -4.05
C GLU A 5 11.81 -6.41 -4.79
N LEU A 6 12.01 -6.02 -6.05
CA LEU A 6 10.99 -5.49 -6.96
C LEU A 6 9.81 -6.45 -7.20
N CYS A 7 10.00 -7.75 -6.99
CA CYS A 7 9.03 -8.80 -7.31
C CYS A 7 8.39 -9.45 -6.09
N ASP A 8 8.50 -8.83 -4.90
CA ASP A 8 7.94 -9.40 -3.68
C ASP A 8 6.92 -8.49 -2.96
N ILE A 9 6.04 -9.12 -2.19
CA ILE A 9 5.12 -8.49 -1.25
C ILE A 9 5.29 -9.16 0.12
N SER A 10 5.70 -8.37 1.11
CA SER A 10 6.00 -8.84 2.46
C SER A 10 5.05 -8.21 3.46
N GLU A 11 4.45 -9.04 4.33
CA GLU A 11 3.75 -8.53 5.50
C GLU A 11 4.78 -8.05 6.52
N ILE A 12 4.76 -6.76 6.83
CA ILE A 12 5.71 -6.16 7.78
C ILE A 12 5.13 -6.09 9.19
N ARG A 13 3.80 -6.02 9.30
CA ARG A 13 3.00 -6.08 10.54
C ARG A 13 1.61 -6.63 10.19
N PRO A 14 0.82 -7.11 11.17
CA PRO A 14 -0.52 -7.63 10.90
C PRO A 14 -1.36 -6.67 10.04
N TYR A 15 -1.76 -7.13 8.86
CA TYR A 15 -2.56 -6.39 7.87
C TYR A 15 -1.86 -5.16 7.27
N LEU A 16 -0.53 -5.10 7.31
CA LEU A 16 0.28 -4.05 6.69
C LEU A 16 1.41 -4.69 5.87
N TYR A 17 1.40 -4.38 4.58
CA TYR A 17 2.28 -5.00 3.60
C TYR A 17 3.15 -3.93 2.93
N LEU A 18 4.39 -4.30 2.59
CA LEU A 18 5.29 -3.54 1.75
C LEU A 18 5.57 -4.36 0.48
N SER A 19 5.55 -3.72 -0.67
CA SER A 19 5.67 -4.41 -1.96
C SER A 19 6.52 -3.64 -2.96
N GLY A 20 7.30 -4.36 -3.77
CA GLY A 20 7.82 -3.84 -5.02
C GLY A 20 6.72 -3.75 -6.09
N PHE A 21 6.78 -2.71 -6.93
CA PHE A 21 5.78 -2.45 -7.97
C PHE A 21 5.57 -3.64 -8.92
N GLY A 22 6.66 -4.31 -9.33
CA GLY A 22 6.63 -5.38 -10.32
C GLY A 22 5.91 -6.67 -9.89
N CYS A 23 5.49 -6.76 -8.63
CA CYS A 23 4.83 -7.94 -8.10
C CYS A 23 3.31 -7.82 -8.00
N ILE A 24 2.76 -6.60 -8.17
CA ILE A 24 1.36 -6.28 -7.90
C ILE A 24 0.46 -6.80 -9.01
N THR A 25 -0.50 -7.64 -8.63
CA THR A 25 -1.58 -8.11 -9.51
C THR A 25 -2.88 -8.14 -8.74
N GLU A 26 -4.00 -7.95 -9.43
CA GLU A 26 -5.32 -7.97 -8.80
C GLU A 26 -5.55 -9.27 -8.00
N LYS A 27 -5.18 -10.42 -8.58
CA LYS A 27 -5.30 -11.73 -7.93
C LYS A 27 -4.53 -11.80 -6.61
N LYS A 28 -3.30 -11.30 -6.56
CA LYS A 28 -2.49 -11.28 -5.32
C LYS A 28 -3.10 -10.36 -4.27
N LEU A 29 -3.53 -9.17 -4.68
CA LEU A 29 -4.17 -8.19 -3.78
C LEU A 29 -5.45 -8.78 -3.16
N ARG A 30 -6.29 -9.43 -3.97
CA ARG A 30 -7.51 -10.11 -3.51
C ARG A 30 -7.20 -11.26 -2.56
N ASN A 31 -6.22 -12.11 -2.89
CA ASN A 31 -5.82 -13.24 -2.03
C ASN A 31 -5.32 -12.81 -0.65
N LEU A 32 -4.61 -11.67 -0.58
CA LEU A 32 -4.13 -11.09 0.67
C LEU A 32 -5.20 -10.27 1.41
N GLY A 33 -6.38 -10.07 0.81
CA GLY A 33 -7.45 -9.27 1.37
C GLY A 33 -7.11 -7.76 1.45
N ILE A 34 -6.26 -7.27 0.53
CA ILE A 34 -5.90 -5.85 0.48
C ILE A 34 -7.13 -5.02 0.09
N THR A 35 -7.50 -4.07 0.95
CA THR A 35 -8.63 -3.16 0.72
C THR A 35 -8.20 -1.74 0.40
N CYS A 36 -6.93 -1.41 0.64
CA CYS A 36 -6.40 -0.07 0.46
C CYS A 36 -4.91 -0.11 0.10
N ILE A 37 -4.48 0.83 -0.75
CA ILE A 37 -3.10 0.96 -1.23
C ILE A 37 -2.66 2.41 -1.06
N ILE A 38 -1.44 2.60 -0.54
CA ILE A 38 -0.72 3.86 -0.64
C ILE A 38 0.25 3.70 -1.80
N ASP A 39 0.04 4.46 -2.87
CA ASP A 39 0.95 4.51 -4.01
C ASP A 39 1.92 5.67 -3.80
N ALA A 40 3.13 5.35 -3.35
CA ALA A 40 4.20 6.31 -3.07
C ALA A 40 5.18 6.44 -4.25
N THR A 41 4.68 6.38 -5.49
CA THR A 41 5.48 6.52 -6.70
C THR A 41 5.10 7.77 -7.49
N ASN A 42 6.04 8.28 -8.29
CA ASN A 42 5.78 9.31 -9.29
C ASN A 42 5.54 8.71 -10.70
N LEU A 43 5.08 7.46 -10.78
CA LEU A 43 4.83 6.80 -12.06
C LEU A 43 3.47 7.19 -12.64
N PRO A 44 3.38 7.48 -13.95
CA PRO A 44 2.10 7.74 -14.59
C PRO A 44 1.33 6.42 -14.83
N ASN A 45 0.00 6.51 -14.80
CA ASN A 45 -0.92 5.44 -15.23
C ASN A 45 -0.77 4.10 -14.49
N ASN A 46 -0.48 4.12 -13.18
CA ASN A 46 -0.47 2.90 -12.38
C ASN A 46 -1.86 2.22 -12.41
N PRO A 47 -1.90 0.86 -12.47
CA PRO A 47 -3.16 0.13 -12.48
C PRO A 47 -4.03 0.46 -11.26
N ARG A 48 -5.34 0.60 -11.49
CA ARG A 48 -6.35 0.69 -10.43
C ARG A 48 -7.16 -0.59 -10.41
N TYR A 49 -7.57 -1.00 -9.21
CA TYR A 49 -8.27 -2.25 -8.99
C TYR A 49 -9.60 -1.99 -8.26
N ASP A 50 -10.67 -2.57 -8.77
CA ASP A 50 -12.02 -2.35 -8.24
C ASP A 50 -12.15 -2.81 -6.79
N GLY A 51 -12.74 -1.96 -5.96
CA GLY A 51 -12.94 -2.20 -4.52
C GLY A 51 -11.71 -1.93 -3.66
N ILE A 52 -10.62 -1.40 -4.22
CA ILE A 52 -9.45 -0.94 -3.46
C ILE A 52 -9.45 0.59 -3.37
N GLU A 53 -9.34 1.11 -2.16
CA GLU A 53 -9.17 2.53 -1.88
C GLU A 53 -7.70 2.93 -2.11
N PHE A 54 -7.44 4.04 -2.78
CA PHE A 54 -6.07 4.50 -3.06
C PHE A 54 -5.79 5.85 -2.42
N LEU A 55 -4.58 5.97 -1.86
CA LEU A 55 -3.95 7.25 -1.53
C LEU A 55 -2.70 7.40 -2.41
N ASP A 56 -2.70 8.42 -3.27
CA ASP A 56 -1.55 8.73 -4.13
C ASP A 56 -0.63 9.75 -3.44
N ILE A 57 0.63 9.37 -3.23
CA ILE A 57 1.71 10.24 -2.75
C ILE A 57 2.74 10.30 -3.86
N ARG A 58 2.59 11.29 -4.76
CA ARG A 58 3.48 11.47 -5.90
C ARG A 58 4.78 12.13 -5.44
N VAL A 59 5.77 11.31 -5.17
CA VAL A 59 7.09 11.72 -4.71
C VAL A 59 8.17 10.97 -5.48
N ASP A 60 9.27 11.67 -5.78
CA ASP A 60 10.43 11.07 -6.42
C ASP A 60 11.23 10.25 -5.42
N ASP A 61 11.78 9.11 -5.87
CA ASP A 61 12.75 8.33 -5.10
C ASP A 61 14.12 9.03 -5.16
N SER A 62 14.28 10.10 -4.39
CA SER A 62 15.49 10.91 -4.37
C SER A 62 15.79 11.47 -2.98
N LEU A 63 17.07 11.79 -2.74
CA LEU A 63 17.54 12.37 -1.47
C LEU A 63 16.99 13.78 -1.19
N ILE A 64 16.48 14.47 -2.20
CA ILE A 64 15.97 15.84 -2.09
C ILE A 64 14.44 15.89 -2.01
N ALA A 65 13.77 14.76 -2.12
CA ALA A 65 12.32 14.70 -2.05
C ALA A 65 11.85 14.91 -0.61
N ASP A 66 10.93 15.85 -0.40
CA ASP A 66 10.37 16.12 0.92
C ASP A 66 9.18 15.19 1.21
N LEU A 67 9.43 14.18 2.03
CA LEU A 67 8.41 13.23 2.49
C LEU A 67 7.60 13.75 3.70
N PHE A 68 8.10 14.78 4.39
CA PHE A 68 7.55 15.22 5.66
C PHE A 68 6.06 15.61 5.59
N PRO A 69 5.58 16.33 4.55
CA PRO A 69 4.17 16.69 4.43
C PRO A 69 3.22 15.49 4.37
N TYR A 70 3.71 14.33 3.92
CA TYR A 70 2.88 13.15 3.64
C TYR A 70 2.76 12.18 4.82
N PHE A 71 3.60 12.31 5.85
CA PHE A 71 3.60 11.37 6.97
C PHE A 71 2.25 11.33 7.70
N THR A 72 1.67 12.50 7.98
CA THR A 72 0.38 12.58 8.69
C THR A 72 -0.76 11.94 7.90
N ILE A 73 -0.88 12.25 6.61
CA ILE A 73 -1.97 11.73 5.77
C ILE A 73 -1.82 10.22 5.53
N ALA A 74 -0.59 9.73 5.31
CA ALA A 74 -0.32 8.31 5.16
C ALA A 74 -0.65 7.53 6.45
N ALA A 75 -0.21 8.03 7.61
CA ALA A 75 -0.49 7.41 8.89
C ALA A 75 -1.99 7.38 9.19
N GLN A 76 -2.71 8.47 8.91
CA GLN A 76 -4.16 8.53 9.11
C GLN A 76 -4.91 7.54 8.21
N PHE A 77 -4.48 7.39 6.96
CA PHE A 77 -5.05 6.44 6.00
C PHE A 77 -4.91 4.99 6.49
N VAL A 78 -3.71 4.60 6.93
CA VAL A 78 -3.46 3.27 7.52
C VAL A 78 -4.31 3.05 8.77
N GLN A 79 -4.36 4.02 9.69
CA GLN A 79 -5.15 3.90 10.92
C GLN A 79 -6.64 3.74 10.65
N ASN A 80 -7.18 4.46 9.66
CA ASN A 80 -8.58 4.34 9.27
C ASN A 80 -8.88 2.95 8.69
N ALA A 81 -7.99 2.41 7.86
CA ALA A 81 -8.10 1.05 7.35
C ALA A 81 -8.11 0.01 8.49
N GLN A 82 -7.21 0.12 9.45
CA GLN A 82 -7.14 -0.78 10.60
C GLN A 82 -8.40 -0.75 11.48
N LYS A 83 -9.00 0.44 11.69
CA LYS A 83 -10.26 0.56 12.44
C LYS A 83 -11.39 -0.22 11.77
N ARG A 84 -11.48 -0.19 10.43
CA ARG A 84 -12.48 -0.96 9.67
C ARG A 84 -12.30 -2.48 9.84
N VAL A 85 -11.06 -2.95 9.84
CA VAL A 85 -10.73 -4.37 10.11
C VAL A 85 -11.17 -4.77 11.53
N ARG A 86 -10.89 -3.93 12.53
CA ARG A 86 -11.27 -4.20 13.93
C ARG A 86 -12.78 -4.26 14.14
N VAL A 87 -13.54 -3.36 13.52
CA VAL A 87 -15.01 -3.37 13.58
C VAL A 87 -15.54 -4.68 13.00
N LYS A 88 -15.06 -5.10 11.82
CA LYS A 88 -15.47 -6.38 11.21
C LYS A 88 -15.17 -7.57 12.11
N LYS A 89 -14.05 -7.58 12.85
CA LYS A 89 -13.68 -8.69 13.74
C LYS A 89 -14.57 -8.80 14.99
N HIS A 90 -15.22 -7.73 15.44
CA HIS A 90 -16.09 -7.75 16.63
C HIS A 90 -17.59 -7.92 16.28
N MET A 91 -17.94 -7.97 15.00
CA MET A 91 -19.32 -8.19 14.54
C MET A 91 -19.64 -9.65 14.23
N PHE A 92 -18.68 -10.57 14.43
CA PHE A 92 -18.84 -12.02 14.27
C PHE A 92 -18.38 -12.75 15.53
#